data_AF-A0A965XA36-F1
#
_entry.id   AF-A0A965XA36-F1
#
_cell.length_a   1.000
_cell.length_b   1.000
_cell.length_c   1.000
_cell.angle_alpha   90.00
_cell.angle_beta   90.00
_cell.angle_gamma   90.00
#
_symmetry.space_group_name_H-M   'P 1'
#
loop_
_entity.id
_entity.type
_entity.pdbx_description
1 polymer ?
#
loop_
_entity_poly.entity_id
_entity_poly.type
_entity_poly.pdbx_seq_one_letter_code
_entity_poly.pdbx_strand_id
1 'polypeptide(L)'
;YAKMIFNVNELPKDVEHTNAYFRRFLIIPFDVTIPPKEQDKNLHTKIIEKELSGVFNWVLQGLNRLLEQKKFSDCEAAQQAVEQYKIESNSVQMFLNENEYKGSPTNYKLIKDLYPEYRAFCIEDGMTPFKKTNFIKQLRALSLVVERVSQNQLAVFIEAPGLSF
;
A
#
# COMPACT_ATOMS: atom_id res chain seq x y z
N TYR A 1 -16.87 17.75 9.10
CA TYR A 1 -16.19 16.44 9.05
C TYR A 1 -14.88 16.56 9.78
N ALA A 2 -14.59 15.67 10.74
CA ALA A 2 -13.29 15.63 11.41
C ALA A 2 -12.25 14.96 10.50
N LYS A 3 -11.00 15.45 10.54
CA LYS A 3 -9.83 14.77 9.95
C LYS A 3 -9.02 14.19 11.10
N MET A 4 -8.73 12.89 11.02
CA MET A 4 -7.86 12.23 11.98
C MET A 4 -6.41 12.38 11.53
N ILE A 5 -5.52 12.68 12.46
CA ILE A 5 -4.09 12.84 12.20
C ILE A 5 -3.36 11.86 13.11
N PHE A 6 -2.45 11.08 12.52
CA PHE A 6 -1.68 10.06 13.22
C PHE A 6 -0.21 10.27 12.89
N ASN A 7 0.66 10.03 13.88
CA ASN A 7 2.09 9.89 13.67
C ASN A 7 2.44 8.43 13.98
N VAL A 8 2.97 7.71 12.99
CA VAL A 8 3.22 6.27 13.07
C VAL A 8 4.55 5.94 12.40
N ASN A 9 5.23 4.92 12.91
CA ASN A 9 6.45 4.38 12.29
C ASN A 9 6.12 3.31 11.23
N GLU A 10 4.98 2.64 11.38
CA GLU A 10 4.52 1.59 10.47
C GLU A 10 3.01 1.78 10.20
N LEU A 11 2.61 1.52 8.96
CA LEU A 11 1.20 1.55 8.55
C LEU A 11 0.54 0.18 8.77
N PRO A 12 -0.78 0.12 8.98
CA PRO A 12 -1.50 -1.15 9.13
C PRO A 12 -1.33 -2.06 7.91
N LYS A 13 -0.98 -3.33 8.12
CA LYS A 13 -0.72 -4.28 7.02
C LYS A 13 -1.97 -4.99 6.51
N ASP A 14 -2.87 -5.41 7.41
CA ASP A 14 -4.14 -6.06 7.04
C ASP A 14 -5.25 -5.03 6.81
N VAL A 15 -5.46 -4.67 5.54
CA VAL A 15 -6.35 -3.57 5.16
C VAL A 15 -7.22 -3.88 3.95
N GLU A 16 -8.33 -3.14 3.85
CA GLU A 16 -9.22 -3.26 2.72
C GLU A 16 -8.55 -2.76 1.43
N HIS A 17 -8.38 -3.65 0.46
CA HIS A 17 -7.73 -3.33 -0.82
C HIS A 17 -8.72 -2.75 -1.85
N THR A 18 -9.27 -1.57 -1.55
CA THR A 18 -10.16 -0.84 -2.47
C THR A 18 -9.71 0.60 -2.67
N ASN A 19 -10.00 1.17 -3.84
CA ASN A 19 -9.76 2.59 -4.09
C ASN A 19 -10.46 3.47 -3.03
N ALA A 20 -11.65 3.07 -2.59
CA ALA A 20 -12.38 3.79 -1.55
C ALA A 20 -11.64 3.86 -0.21
N TYR A 21 -10.91 2.80 0.15
CA TYR A 21 -10.02 2.78 1.30
C TYR A 21 -8.83 3.74 1.08
N PHE A 22 -8.03 3.53 0.03
CA PHE A 22 -6.77 4.25 -0.18
C PHE A 22 -6.95 5.75 -0.46
N ARG A 23 -8.02 6.17 -1.16
CA ARG A 23 -8.26 7.61 -1.47
C ARG A 23 -8.52 8.50 -0.25
N ARG A 24 -8.67 7.90 0.95
CA ARG A 24 -8.89 8.62 2.21
C ARG A 24 -7.57 9.02 2.89
N PHE A 25 -6.46 8.40 2.49
CA PHE A 25 -5.15 8.65 3.07
C PHE A 25 -4.48 9.86 2.44
N LEU A 26 -3.82 10.65 3.29
CA LEU A 26 -2.83 11.64 2.91
C LEU A 26 -1.58 11.30 3.75
N ILE A 27 -0.69 10.49 3.17
CA ILE A 27 0.52 10.04 3.86
C ILE A 27 1.60 11.09 3.63
N ILE A 28 2.15 11.64 4.70
CA ILE A 28 3.26 12.59 4.64
C ILE A 28 4.50 11.80 5.06
N PRO A 29 5.37 11.39 4.12
CA PRO A 29 6.57 10.65 4.46
C PRO A 29 7.61 11.57 5.11
N PHE A 30 8.31 11.05 6.12
CA PHE A 30 9.39 11.73 6.84
C PHE A 30 10.72 11.04 6.49
N ASP A 31 11.22 11.29 5.28
CA ASP A 31 12.35 10.54 4.71
C ASP A 31 13.73 11.06 5.16
N VAL A 32 13.77 12.11 5.99
CA VAL A 32 15.00 12.73 6.48
C VAL A 32 15.27 12.34 7.93
N THR A 33 16.37 11.63 8.15
CA THR A 33 16.88 11.35 9.50
C THR A 33 17.85 12.44 9.94
N ILE A 34 17.54 13.15 11.02
CA ILE A 34 18.41 14.20 11.57
C ILE A 34 19.54 13.57 12.39
N PRO A 35 20.83 13.82 12.07
CA PRO A 35 21.94 13.27 12.83
C PRO A 35 21.96 13.73 14.29
N PRO A 36 22.43 12.92 15.26
CA PRO A 36 22.39 13.27 16.69
C PRO A 36 22.99 14.63 17.05
N LYS A 37 24.04 15.06 16.32
CA LYS A 37 24.72 16.35 16.52
C LYS A 37 23.91 17.58 16.07
N GLU A 38 22.91 17.38 15.21
CA GLU A 38 22.05 18.42 14.64
C GLU A 38 20.66 18.44 15.30
N GLN A 39 20.35 17.46 16.15
CA GLN A 39 19.06 17.37 16.83
C GLN A 39 18.94 18.42 17.94
N ASP A 40 17.96 19.32 17.80
CA ASP A 40 17.53 20.20 18.88
C ASP A 40 16.32 19.63 19.62
N LYS A 41 16.56 19.01 20.79
CA LYS A 41 15.51 18.40 21.61
C LYS A 41 14.49 19.41 22.15
N ASN A 42 14.82 20.70 22.17
CA ASN A 42 13.97 21.78 22.67
C ASN A 42 13.34 22.61 21.53
N LEU A 43 13.41 22.14 20.28
CA LEU A 43 12.91 22.87 19.12
C LEU A 43 11.43 23.27 19.27
N HIS A 44 10.59 22.35 19.76
CA HIS A 44 9.17 22.61 19.98
C HIS A 44 8.93 23.78 20.96
N THR A 45 9.69 23.87 22.05
CA THR A 45 9.61 24.97 23.01
C THR A 45 9.99 26.30 22.36
N LYS A 46 11.09 26.33 21.60
CA LYS A 46 11.54 27.53 20.89
C LYS A 46 10.50 28.05 19.90
N ILE A 47 9.86 27.15 19.15
CA ILE A 47 8.77 27.48 18.22
C ILE A 47 7.57 28.06 18.98
N ILE A 48 7.15 27.42 20.07
CA ILE A 48 6.00 27.86 20.87
C ILE A 48 6.24 29.24 21.49
N GLU A 49 7.45 29.51 21.99
CA GLU A 49 7.75 30.76 22.65
C GLU A 49 7.90 31.95 21.68
N LYS A 50 8.36 31.70 20.45
CA LYS A 50 8.83 32.78 19.57
C LYS A 50 8.17 32.85 18.20
N GLU A 51 7.59 31.76 17.71
CA GLU A 51 7.21 31.62 16.29
C GLU A 51 5.73 31.28 16.06
N LEU A 52 4.92 31.16 17.12
CA LEU A 52 3.49 30.81 17.00
C LEU A 52 2.71 31.71 16.05
N SER A 53 2.96 33.02 16.07
CA SER A 53 2.29 33.95 15.16
C SER A 53 2.66 33.68 13.70
N GLY A 54 3.91 33.32 13.42
CA GLY A 54 4.39 32.92 12.10
C GLY A 54 3.72 31.63 11.62
N VAL A 55 3.71 30.58 12.47
CA VAL A 55 3.03 29.31 12.19
C VAL A 55 1.54 29.54 11.94
N PHE A 56 0.88 30.36 12.76
CA PHE A 56 -0.53 30.69 12.60
C PHE A 56 -0.82 31.39 11.28
N ASN A 57 0.02 32.34 10.87
CA ASN A 57 -0.11 33.01 9.57
C ASN A 57 0.06 32.02 8.40
N TRP A 58 0.99 31.06 8.49
CA TRP A 58 1.10 29.98 7.49
C TRP A 58 -0.13 29.09 7.44
N VAL A 59 -0.71 28.76 8.59
CA VAL A 59 -1.97 28.00 8.66
C VAL A 59 -3.10 28.77 7.98
N LEU A 60 -3.23 30.08 8.19
CA LEU A 60 -4.24 30.91 7.52
C LEU A 60 -4.07 30.96 6.01
N GLN A 61 -2.82 31.09 5.53
CA GLN A 61 -2.53 31.02 4.10
C GLN A 61 -2.90 29.64 3.51
N GLY A 62 -2.60 28.57 4.23
CA GLY A 62 -3.00 27.22 3.88
C GLY A 62 -4.52 27.04 3.85
N LEU A 63 -5.23 27.62 4.82
CA LEU A 63 -6.69 27.61 4.89
C LEU A 63 -7.32 28.32 3.71
N ASN A 64 -6.86 29.52 3.35
CA ASN A 64 -7.37 30.25 2.18
C ASN A 64 -7.25 29.40 0.91
N ARG A 65 -6.05 28.84 0.68
CA ARG A 65 -5.81 27.94 -0.46
C ARG A 65 -6.73 26.72 -0.44
N LEU A 66 -6.94 26.10 0.71
CA LEU A 66 -7.82 24.94 0.88
C LEU A 66 -9.29 25.28 0.58
N LEU A 67 -9.77 26.44 1.04
CA LEU A 67 -11.14 26.89 0.81
C LEU A 67 -11.40 27.21 -0.66
N GLU A 68 -10.44 27.84 -1.33
CA GLU A 68 -10.50 28.12 -2.77
C GLU A 68 -10.47 26.83 -3.60
N GLN A 69 -9.54 25.93 -3.32
CA GLN A 69 -9.36 24.68 -4.07
C GLN A 69 -10.43 23.62 -3.75
N LYS A 70 -11.09 23.72 -2.58
CA LYS A 70 -12.00 22.72 -2.01
C LYS A 70 -11.37 21.32 -1.84
N LYS A 71 -10.04 21.24 -1.89
CA LYS A 71 -9.23 20.03 -1.70
C LYS A 71 -7.84 20.41 -1.19
N PHE A 72 -7.15 19.47 -0.55
CA PHE A 72 -5.73 19.64 -0.26
C PHE A 72 -4.93 19.73 -1.57
N SER A 73 -3.82 20.46 -1.52
CA SER A 73 -2.93 20.58 -2.66
C SER A 73 -2.29 19.22 -2.98
N ASP A 74 -2.14 18.93 -4.27
CA ASP A 74 -1.54 17.68 -4.72
C ASP A 74 -0.04 17.68 -4.37
N CYS A 75 0.46 16.56 -3.86
CA CYS A 75 1.86 16.37 -3.49
C CYS A 75 2.31 15.00 -4.01
N GLU A 76 3.33 15.02 -4.88
CA GLU A 76 3.82 13.79 -5.53
C GLU A 76 4.36 12.78 -4.50
N ALA A 77 5.15 13.23 -3.52
CA ALA A 77 5.66 12.36 -2.46
C ALA A 77 4.53 11.69 -1.65
N ALA A 78 3.44 12.41 -1.38
CA ALA A 78 2.29 11.86 -0.68
C ALA A 78 1.51 10.85 -1.54
N GLN A 79 1.40 11.09 -2.85
CA GLN A 79 0.77 10.17 -3.79
C GLN A 79 1.59 8.88 -3.92
N GLN A 80 2.91 9.01 -4.08
CA GLN A 80 3.83 7.87 -4.13
C GLN A 80 3.79 7.06 -2.83
N ALA A 81 3.73 7.71 -1.66
CA ALA A 81 3.61 7.02 -0.38
C ALA A 81 2.31 6.20 -0.27
N VAL A 82 1.19 6.69 -0.81
CA VAL A 82 -0.08 5.92 -0.86
C VAL A 82 0.01 4.73 -1.82
N GLU A 83 0.61 4.89 -3.00
CA GLU A 83 0.80 3.76 -3.92
C GLU A 83 1.77 2.72 -3.36
N GLN A 84 2.86 3.15 -2.72
CA GLN A 84 3.79 2.25 -2.04
C GLN A 84 3.10 1.47 -0.93
N TYR A 85 2.30 2.15 -0.09
CA TYR A 85 1.51 1.50 0.96
C TYR A 85 0.54 0.45 0.39
N LYS A 86 -0.10 0.75 -0.73
CA LYS A 86 -0.99 -0.20 -1.43
C LYS A 86 -0.22 -1.42 -1.94
N ILE A 87 1.00 -1.24 -2.45
CA ILE A 87 1.87 -2.35 -2.89
C ILE A 87 2.27 -3.21 -1.68
N GLU A 88 2.77 -2.59 -0.62
CA GLU A 88 3.26 -3.28 0.58
C GLU A 88 2.17 -4.03 1.34
N SER A 89 0.92 -3.55 1.29
CA SER A 89 -0.23 -4.21 1.91
C SER A 89 -0.89 -5.27 1.02
N ASN A 90 -0.37 -5.53 -0.19
CA ASN A 90 -0.97 -6.50 -1.11
C ASN A 90 -0.50 -7.93 -0.81
N SER A 91 -1.31 -8.66 -0.03
CA SER A 91 -1.00 -10.04 0.35
C SER A 91 -0.83 -11.01 -0.83
N VAL A 92 -1.41 -10.74 -2.01
CA VAL A 92 -1.17 -11.56 -3.21
C VAL A 92 0.23 -11.35 -3.73
N GLN A 93 0.70 -10.10 -3.75
CA GLN A 93 2.06 -9.80 -4.18
C GLN A 93 3.09 -10.40 -3.22
N MET A 94 2.83 -10.31 -1.91
CA MET A 94 3.67 -10.96 -0.89
C MET A 94 3.74 -12.47 -1.11
N PHE A 95 2.60 -13.13 -1.30
CA PHE A 95 2.52 -14.56 -1.58
C PHE A 95 3.31 -14.97 -2.83
N LEU A 96 3.17 -14.23 -3.92
CA LEU A 96 3.88 -14.52 -5.16
C LEU A 96 5.40 -14.34 -5.00
N ASN A 97 5.83 -13.30 -4.29
CA ASN A 97 7.24 -13.04 -4.04
C ASN A 97 7.88 -14.12 -3.16
N GLU A 98 7.23 -14.50 -2.06
CA GLU A 98 7.72 -15.53 -1.12
C GLU A 98 7.91 -16.89 -1.81
N ASN A 99 7.00 -17.24 -2.71
CA ASN A 99 7.04 -18.49 -3.47
C ASN A 99 7.80 -18.37 -4.80
N GLU A 100 8.42 -17.21 -5.06
CA GLU A 100 9.15 -16.89 -6.29
C GLU A 100 8.34 -17.12 -7.58
N TYR A 101 7.02 -16.99 -7.52
CA TYR A 101 6.13 -17.13 -8.68
C TYR A 101 6.30 -15.93 -9.62
N LYS A 102 6.71 -16.22 -10.86
CA LYS A 102 6.87 -15.24 -11.96
C LYS A 102 5.92 -15.57 -13.10
N GLY A 103 5.56 -14.57 -13.91
CA GLY A 103 4.74 -14.82 -15.09
C GLY A 103 5.44 -15.74 -16.09
N SER A 104 4.71 -16.72 -16.61
CA SER A 104 5.23 -17.66 -17.62
C SER A 104 4.39 -17.58 -18.90
N PRO A 105 4.96 -17.79 -20.10
CA PRO A 105 4.18 -17.85 -21.33
C PRO A 105 3.48 -19.21 -21.52
N THR A 106 3.95 -20.27 -20.86
CA THR A 106 3.52 -21.65 -21.12
C THR A 106 3.11 -22.40 -19.86
N ASN A 107 3.81 -22.16 -18.75
CA ASN A 107 3.54 -22.85 -17.51
C ASN A 107 2.35 -22.19 -16.81
N TYR A 108 1.49 -23.00 -16.21
CA TYR A 108 0.34 -22.50 -15.49
C TYR A 108 0.02 -23.35 -14.27
N LYS A 109 -0.64 -22.71 -13.31
CA LYS A 109 -1.25 -23.37 -12.16
C LYS A 109 -2.75 -23.09 -12.14
N LEU A 110 -3.55 -24.12 -11.88
CA LEU A 110 -4.99 -23.94 -11.81
C LEU A 110 -5.34 -23.08 -10.59
N ILE A 111 -6.26 -22.15 -10.75
CA ILE A 111 -6.72 -21.26 -9.67
C ILE A 111 -7.36 -22.07 -8.53
N LYS A 112 -7.90 -23.27 -8.81
CA LYS A 112 -8.45 -24.16 -7.79
C LYS A 112 -7.37 -24.71 -6.85
N ASP A 113 -6.12 -24.81 -7.30
CA ASP A 113 -4.98 -25.36 -6.57
C ASP A 113 -4.14 -24.23 -5.94
N LEU A 114 -3.90 -23.14 -6.67
CA LEU A 114 -3.13 -21.99 -6.17
C LEU A 114 -3.87 -21.20 -5.07
N TYR A 115 -5.20 -21.08 -5.15
CA TYR A 115 -5.95 -20.28 -4.17
C TYR A 115 -5.91 -20.87 -2.74
N PRO A 116 -6.04 -22.19 -2.52
CA PRO A 116 -5.75 -22.82 -1.24
C PRO A 116 -4.36 -22.52 -0.69
N GLU A 117 -3.31 -22.58 -1.52
CA GLU A 117 -1.94 -22.25 -1.13
C GLU A 117 -1.81 -20.80 -0.65
N TYR A 118 -2.37 -19.85 -1.42
CA TYR A 118 -2.44 -18.45 -1.03
C TYR A 118 -3.17 -18.26 0.32
N ARG A 119 -4.29 -18.97 0.52
CA ARG A 119 -5.02 -18.88 1.80
C ARG A 119 -4.22 -19.41 2.97
N ALA A 120 -3.49 -20.50 2.79
CA ALA A 120 -2.63 -21.07 3.83
C ALA A 120 -1.54 -20.07 4.21
N PHE A 121 -0.84 -19.51 3.20
CA PHE A 121 0.15 -18.45 3.39
C PHE A 121 -0.39 -17.26 4.20
N CYS A 122 -1.58 -16.74 3.85
CA CYS A 122 -2.16 -15.64 4.61
C CYS A 122 -2.44 -16.00 6.07
N ILE A 123 -2.97 -17.19 6.34
CA ILE A 123 -3.29 -17.61 7.70
C ILE A 123 -2.03 -17.80 8.53
N GLU A 124 -0.98 -18.38 7.95
CA GLU A 124 0.31 -18.58 8.60
C GLU A 124 0.98 -17.26 8.99
N ASP A 125 0.86 -16.23 8.13
CA ASP A 125 1.41 -14.88 8.38
C ASP A 125 0.43 -13.95 9.13
N GLY A 126 -0.70 -14.47 9.62
CA GLY A 126 -1.70 -13.68 10.37
C GLY A 126 -2.46 -12.64 9.55
N MET A 127 -2.46 -12.76 8.22
CA MET A 127 -3.20 -11.90 7.28
C MET A 127 -4.59 -12.46 6.93
N THR A 128 -5.52 -11.55 6.61
CA THR A 128 -6.83 -11.95 6.07
C THR A 128 -6.72 -12.22 4.55
N PRO A 129 -6.98 -13.45 4.06
CA PRO A 129 -6.91 -13.73 2.63
C PRO A 129 -8.04 -13.04 1.87
N PHE A 130 -7.73 -12.54 0.67
CA PHE A 130 -8.75 -12.05 -0.24
C PHE A 130 -9.73 -13.15 -0.61
N LYS A 131 -11.00 -12.76 -0.82
CA LYS A 131 -11.97 -13.62 -1.51
C LYS A 131 -11.42 -14.02 -2.88
N LYS A 132 -11.71 -15.25 -3.33
CA LYS A 132 -11.23 -15.81 -4.60
C LYS A 132 -11.39 -14.88 -5.81
N THR A 133 -12.51 -14.16 -5.89
CA THR A 133 -12.75 -13.17 -6.96
C THR A 133 -11.80 -11.98 -6.92
N ASN A 134 -11.47 -11.48 -5.73
CA ASN A 134 -10.51 -10.40 -5.54
C ASN A 134 -9.08 -10.91 -5.71
N PHE A 135 -8.76 -12.12 -5.25
CA PHE A 135 -7.47 -12.76 -5.53
C PHE A 135 -7.18 -12.80 -7.05
N ILE A 136 -8.14 -13.26 -7.85
CA ILE A 136 -8.02 -13.26 -9.33
C ILE A 136 -7.83 -11.84 -9.89
N LYS A 137 -8.55 -10.85 -9.35
CA LYS A 137 -8.38 -9.44 -9.77
C LYS A 137 -6.98 -8.94 -9.46
N GLN A 138 -6.43 -9.27 -8.30
CA GLN A 138 -5.07 -8.87 -7.89
C GLN A 138 -4.01 -9.55 -8.76
N LEU A 139 -4.14 -10.85 -9.08
CA LEU A 139 -3.24 -11.52 -10.02
C LEU A 139 -3.16 -10.77 -11.37
N ARG A 140 -4.32 -10.37 -11.91
CA ARG A 140 -4.38 -9.59 -13.15
C ARG A 140 -3.80 -8.18 -13.01
N ALA A 141 -4.02 -7.54 -11.86
CA ALA A 141 -3.46 -6.22 -11.56
C ALA A 141 -1.93 -6.26 -11.45
N LEU A 142 -1.37 -7.41 -11.07
CA LEU A 142 0.07 -7.70 -11.08
C LEU A 142 0.57 -8.21 -12.44
N SER A 143 -0.19 -7.94 -13.52
CA SER A 143 0.16 -8.29 -14.91
C SER A 143 0.31 -9.78 -15.20
N LEU A 144 -0.23 -10.66 -14.36
CA LEU A 144 -0.27 -12.11 -14.63
C LEU A 144 -1.44 -12.47 -15.55
N VAL A 145 -1.20 -13.39 -16.47
CA VAL A 145 -2.21 -13.90 -17.41
C VAL A 145 -3.09 -14.91 -16.68
N VAL A 146 -4.41 -14.66 -16.66
CA VAL A 146 -5.40 -15.53 -16.04
C VAL A 146 -6.51 -15.88 -17.04
N GLU A 147 -6.45 -17.09 -17.59
CA GLU A 147 -7.32 -17.57 -18.66
C GLU A 147 -7.89 -18.96 -18.37
N ARG A 148 -8.82 -19.40 -19.20
CA ARG A 148 -9.36 -20.76 -19.10
C ARG A 148 -8.53 -21.71 -19.96
N VAL A 149 -8.13 -22.82 -19.37
CA VAL A 149 -7.41 -23.91 -20.04
C VAL A 149 -8.37 -25.07 -20.38
N SER A 150 -7.85 -26.15 -20.97
CA SER A 150 -8.63 -27.35 -21.30
C SER A 150 -9.52 -27.80 -20.14
N GLN A 151 -10.71 -28.30 -20.44
CA GLN A 151 -11.78 -28.60 -19.46
C GLN A 151 -12.40 -27.37 -18.77
N ASN A 152 -12.27 -26.17 -19.35
CA ASN A 152 -12.90 -24.93 -18.91
C ASN A 152 -12.49 -24.49 -17.48
N GLN A 153 -11.32 -24.94 -17.01
CA GLN A 153 -10.79 -24.58 -15.69
C GLN A 153 -9.98 -23.28 -15.77
N LEU A 154 -10.11 -22.41 -14.77
CA LEU A 154 -9.37 -21.14 -14.73
C LEU A 154 -7.94 -21.41 -14.21
N ALA A 155 -6.94 -20.91 -14.93
CA ALA A 155 -5.53 -21.01 -14.59
C ALA A 155 -4.86 -19.64 -14.59
N VAL A 156 -3.78 -19.51 -13.83
CA VAL A 156 -2.85 -18.39 -13.94
C VAL A 156 -1.54 -18.92 -14.50
N PHE A 157 -0.97 -18.21 -15.46
CA PHE A 157 0.28 -18.60 -16.10
C PHE A 157 1.46 -18.08 -15.30
N ILE A 158 2.10 -18.98 -14.55
CA ILE A 158 3.21 -18.70 -13.64
C ILE A 158 4.20 -19.86 -13.62
N GLU A 159 5.43 -19.55 -13.25
CA GLU A 159 6.51 -20.49 -13.00
C GLU A 159 7.27 -20.12 -11.72
N ALA A 160 7.90 -21.10 -11.08
CA ALA A 160 8.76 -20.90 -9.93
C ALA A 160 9.93 -21.91 -9.98
N PRO A 161 11.09 -21.60 -9.39
CA PRO A 161 12.25 -22.50 -9.38
C PRO A 161 11.91 -23.85 -8.72
N GLY A 162 12.23 -24.95 -9.39
CA GLY A 162 12.04 -26.31 -8.85
C GLY A 162 10.63 -26.91 -9.01
N LEU A 163 9.68 -26.20 -9.64
CA LEU A 163 8.38 -26.74 -10.03
C LEU A 163 8.39 -27.14 -11.51
N SER A 164 8.48 -28.44 -11.80
CA SER A 164 8.13 -28.98 -13.11
C SER A 164 6.62 -29.22 -13.14
N PHE A 165 5.90 -28.44 -13.95
CA PHE A 165 4.46 -28.64 -14.21
C PHE A 165 4.21 -29.76 -15.22
#